data_AF-A0A0A0D0P8-F1
#
_entry.id   AF-A0A0A0D0P8-F1
#
_cell.length_a   1.000
_cell.length_b   1.000
_cell.length_c   1.000
_cell.angle_alpha   90.00
_cell.angle_beta   90.00
_cell.angle_gamma   90.00
#
_symmetry.space_group_name_H-M   'P 1'
#
loop_
_entity.id
_entity.type
_entity.pdbx_description
1 polymer ?
#
loop_
_entity_poly.entity_id
_entity_poly.type
_entity_poly.pdbx_seq_one_letter_code
_entity_poly.pdbx_strand_id
1 'polypeptide(L)'
;MRRWAIAAWIGAALVVMAGTAAGTTYLAVIRPNYPSLPPADAPAPGNRAEAQRQDLERLRRLPEIDRSFSPETLAAFDRQIDTLAAQASAAAPDGLDDARFEVGVTRAVALAGNGHTYVRGVSMGRSLNALPLRLVWFDDGLYVVSAREALADLLGARVLTLGGRAPEELAGMLRPYVGGRDSRARLLSVDLISSPAALHALGLLPLP
;
A
#
# COMPACT_ATOMS: atom_id res chain seq x y z
N MET A 1 26.44 -56.07 -15.03
CA MET A 1 25.28 -55.32 -15.59
C MET A 1 24.19 -55.06 -14.56
N ARG A 2 23.70 -56.05 -13.79
CA ARG A 2 22.57 -55.90 -12.84
C ARG A 2 22.74 -54.85 -11.72
N ARG A 3 23.96 -54.64 -11.20
CA ARG A 3 24.24 -53.68 -10.12
C ARG A 3 24.13 -52.21 -10.56
N TRP A 4 24.51 -51.92 -11.81
CA TRP A 4 24.40 -50.57 -12.40
C TRP A 4 22.95 -50.21 -12.73
N ALA A 5 22.15 -51.20 -13.16
CA ALA A 5 20.72 -51.01 -13.35
C ALA A 5 19.99 -50.68 -12.03
N ILE A 6 20.33 -51.40 -10.94
CA ILE A 6 19.74 -51.12 -9.61
C ILE A 6 20.12 -49.72 -9.10
N ALA A 7 21.39 -49.32 -9.25
CA ALA A 7 21.83 -47.97 -8.87
C ALA A 7 21.13 -46.87 -9.68
N ALA A 8 20.90 -47.08 -10.98
CA ALA A 8 20.13 -46.16 -11.82
C ALA A 8 18.66 -46.06 -11.39
N TRP A 9 18.02 -47.18 -11.04
CA TRP A 9 16.65 -47.18 -10.51
C TRP A 9 16.52 -46.47 -9.16
N ILE A 10 17.48 -46.69 -8.25
CA ILE A 10 17.53 -45.99 -6.96
C ILE A 10 17.72 -44.48 -7.19
N GLY A 11 18.64 -44.09 -8.08
CA GLY A 11 18.84 -42.69 -8.44
C GLY A 11 17.59 -42.04 -9.02
N ALA A 12 16.90 -42.71 -9.96
CA ALA A 12 15.65 -42.23 -10.52
C ALA A 12 14.54 -42.09 -9.47
N ALA A 13 14.40 -43.07 -8.57
CA ALA A 13 13.42 -43.03 -7.48
C ALA A 13 13.70 -41.87 -6.50
N LEU A 14 14.96 -41.61 -6.16
CA LEU A 14 15.37 -40.48 -5.33
C LEU A 14 15.05 -39.13 -5.99
N VAL A 15 15.29 -38.98 -7.30
CA VAL A 15 14.94 -37.76 -8.05
C VAL A 15 13.44 -37.53 -8.09
N VAL A 16 12.64 -38.57 -8.34
CA VAL A 16 11.16 -38.48 -8.33
C VAL A 16 10.66 -38.12 -6.93
N MET A 17 11.21 -38.72 -5.88
CA MET A 17 10.85 -38.41 -4.49
C MET A 17 11.23 -36.97 -4.12
N ALA A 18 12.41 -36.50 -4.50
CA ALA A 18 12.82 -35.12 -4.28
C ALA A 18 11.95 -34.12 -5.06
N GLY A 19 11.62 -34.42 -6.32
CA GLY A 19 10.75 -33.59 -7.15
C GLY A 19 9.31 -33.53 -6.63
N THR A 20 8.76 -34.65 -6.16
CA THR A 20 7.43 -34.70 -5.53
C THR A 20 7.42 -33.99 -4.17
N ALA A 21 8.45 -34.14 -3.34
CA ALA A 21 8.59 -33.38 -2.09
C ALA A 21 8.71 -31.86 -2.34
N ALA A 22 9.49 -31.45 -3.33
CA ALA A 22 9.60 -30.04 -3.72
C ALA A 22 8.27 -29.50 -4.30
N GLY A 23 7.62 -30.27 -5.17
CA GLY A 23 6.33 -29.90 -5.77
C GLY A 23 5.20 -29.80 -4.74
N THR A 24 5.12 -30.75 -3.80
CA THR A 24 4.14 -30.72 -2.71
C THR A 24 4.40 -29.54 -1.76
N THR A 25 5.66 -29.28 -1.39
CA THR A 25 6.03 -28.10 -0.61
C THR A 25 5.65 -26.80 -1.32
N TYR A 26 5.93 -26.70 -2.62
CA TYR A 26 5.55 -25.55 -3.43
C TYR A 26 4.02 -25.35 -3.46
N LEU A 27 3.24 -26.41 -3.69
CA LEU A 27 1.78 -26.32 -3.74
C LEU A 27 1.13 -26.06 -2.38
N ALA A 28 1.69 -26.59 -1.30
CA ALA A 28 1.11 -26.48 0.04
C ALA A 28 1.52 -25.20 0.78
N VAL A 29 2.74 -24.69 0.53
CA VAL A 29 3.30 -23.56 1.29
C VAL A 29 3.49 -22.33 0.43
N ILE A 30 4.03 -22.45 -0.79
CA ILE A 30 4.35 -21.29 -1.61
C ILE A 30 3.11 -20.79 -2.34
N ARG A 31 2.50 -21.62 -3.17
CA ARG A 31 1.35 -21.25 -4.03
C ARG A 31 0.20 -20.57 -3.29
N PRO A 32 -0.22 -21.00 -2.07
CA PRO A 32 -1.31 -20.34 -1.35
C PRO A 32 -0.96 -18.94 -0.82
N ASN A 33 0.33 -18.60 -0.74
CA ASN A 33 0.84 -17.31 -0.29
C ASN A 33 1.22 -16.36 -1.45
N TYR A 34 1.15 -16.84 -2.69
CA TYR A 34 1.34 -16.04 -3.90
C TYR A 34 0.12 -16.21 -4.83
N PRO A 35 -1.08 -15.78 -4.41
CA PRO A 35 -2.26 -15.89 -5.25
C PRO A 35 -2.05 -15.07 -6.53
N SER A 36 -2.51 -15.62 -7.66
CA SER A 36 -2.57 -14.88 -8.91
C SER A 36 -3.45 -13.66 -8.73
N LEU A 37 -3.00 -12.50 -9.19
CA LEU A 37 -3.86 -11.34 -9.26
C LEU A 37 -5.03 -11.67 -10.19
N PRO A 38 -6.27 -11.32 -9.83
CA PRO A 38 -7.37 -11.45 -10.76
C PRO A 38 -7.09 -10.70 -12.07
N PRO A 39 -7.53 -11.20 -13.23
CA PRO A 39 -7.38 -10.47 -14.48
C PRO A 39 -8.10 -9.12 -14.39
N ALA A 40 -7.56 -8.10 -15.06
CA ALA A 40 -8.27 -6.85 -15.29
C ALA A 40 -9.12 -7.02 -16.56
N ASP A 41 -10.41 -7.22 -16.38
CA ASP A 41 -11.40 -7.54 -17.42
C ASP A 41 -12.40 -6.39 -17.69
N ALA A 42 -12.21 -5.25 -17.02
CA ALA A 42 -13.03 -4.07 -17.23
C ALA A 42 -12.85 -3.49 -18.65
N PRO A 43 -13.94 -3.04 -19.31
CA PRO A 43 -13.84 -2.34 -20.58
C PRO A 43 -13.15 -0.97 -20.40
N ALA A 44 -12.60 -0.42 -21.48
CA ALA A 44 -12.00 0.91 -21.43
C ALA A 44 -13.01 1.94 -20.89
N PRO A 45 -12.66 2.71 -19.83
CA PRO A 45 -13.60 3.63 -19.20
C PRO A 45 -13.88 4.81 -20.13
N GLY A 46 -15.15 5.23 -20.20
CA GLY A 46 -15.57 6.37 -21.03
C GLY A 46 -15.24 7.74 -20.42
N ASN A 47 -14.97 7.79 -19.12
CA ASN A 47 -14.57 9.00 -18.39
C ASN A 47 -13.84 8.63 -17.09
N ARG A 48 -13.34 9.64 -16.38
CA ARG A 48 -12.54 9.48 -15.17
C ARG A 48 -13.35 8.91 -14.00
N ALA A 49 -14.60 9.33 -13.82
CA ALA A 49 -15.50 8.77 -12.80
C ALA A 49 -15.73 7.26 -13.01
N GLU A 50 -15.91 6.82 -14.26
CA GLU A 50 -16.04 5.40 -14.60
C GLU A 50 -14.74 4.63 -14.34
N ALA A 51 -13.58 5.18 -14.71
CA ALA A 51 -12.29 4.58 -14.41
C ALA A 51 -12.10 4.33 -12.90
N GLN A 52 -12.42 5.33 -12.07
CA GLN A 52 -12.35 5.24 -10.62
C GLN A 52 -13.28 4.16 -10.05
N ARG A 53 -14.51 4.03 -10.56
CA ARG A 53 -15.41 2.95 -10.16
C ARG A 53 -14.88 1.57 -10.52
N GLN A 54 -14.34 1.41 -11.72
CA GLN A 54 -13.75 0.15 -12.17
C GLN A 54 -12.54 -0.24 -11.28
N ASP A 55 -11.69 0.74 -10.93
CA ASP A 55 -10.58 0.54 -10.00
C ASP A 55 -11.05 0.14 -8.59
N LEU A 56 -12.13 0.74 -8.09
CA LEU A 56 -12.72 0.40 -6.80
C LEU A 56 -13.32 -1.01 -6.78
N GLU A 57 -14.01 -1.42 -7.84
CA GLU A 57 -14.51 -2.80 -7.97
C GLU A 57 -13.37 -3.81 -8.07
N ARG A 58 -12.29 -3.45 -8.76
CA ARG A 58 -11.06 -4.26 -8.79
C ARG A 58 -10.43 -4.37 -7.41
N LEU A 59 -10.40 -3.27 -6.65
CA LEU A 59 -9.86 -3.18 -5.29
C LEU A 59 -10.72 -3.94 -4.27
N ARG A 60 -12.05 -4.00 -4.46
CA ARG A 60 -12.98 -4.76 -3.60
C ARG A 60 -12.57 -6.23 -3.44
N ARG A 61 -11.80 -6.76 -4.39
CA ARG A 61 -11.23 -8.12 -4.39
C ARG A 61 -9.96 -8.29 -3.55
N LEU A 62 -9.44 -7.23 -2.93
CA LEU A 62 -8.24 -7.27 -2.09
C LEU A 62 -8.29 -8.37 -1.01
N PRO A 63 -9.42 -8.65 -0.33
CA PRO A 63 -9.51 -9.74 0.67
C PRO A 63 -9.29 -11.15 0.10
N GLU A 64 -9.40 -11.36 -1.22
CA GLU A 64 -9.01 -12.63 -1.87
C GLU A 64 -7.49 -12.88 -1.78
N ILE A 65 -6.71 -11.80 -1.63
CA ILE A 65 -5.25 -11.80 -1.63
C ILE A 65 -4.72 -11.54 -0.21
N ASP A 66 -5.20 -10.49 0.45
CA ASP A 66 -4.80 -10.15 1.82
C ASP A 66 -5.81 -10.70 2.83
N ARG A 67 -5.38 -11.71 3.58
CA ARG A 67 -6.21 -12.37 4.60
C ARG A 67 -6.17 -11.68 5.97
N SER A 68 -5.61 -10.48 6.05
CA SER A 68 -5.43 -9.75 7.31
C SER A 68 -6.70 -9.06 7.81
N PHE A 69 -7.74 -8.94 6.97
CA PHE A 69 -9.02 -8.35 7.37
C PHE A 69 -9.73 -9.22 8.42
N SER A 70 -10.18 -8.58 9.51
CA SER A 70 -11.20 -9.17 10.37
C SER A 70 -12.59 -8.95 9.75
N PRO A 71 -13.64 -9.65 10.21
CA PRO A 71 -15.00 -9.37 9.75
C PRO A 71 -15.41 -7.90 9.91
N GLU A 72 -14.98 -7.27 11.01
CA GLU A 72 -15.27 -5.87 11.30
C GLU A 72 -14.53 -4.91 10.36
N THR A 73 -13.24 -5.16 10.11
CA THR A 73 -12.45 -4.30 9.21
C THR A 73 -12.80 -4.52 7.74
N LEU A 74 -13.21 -5.74 7.36
CA LEU A 74 -13.75 -6.04 6.04
C LEU A 74 -15.05 -5.25 5.79
N ALA A 75 -15.99 -5.28 6.74
CA ALA A 75 -17.22 -4.50 6.60
C ALA A 75 -16.94 -2.99 6.55
N ALA A 76 -15.92 -2.50 7.27
CA ALA A 76 -15.49 -1.10 7.17
C ALA A 76 -14.84 -0.78 5.81
N PHE A 77 -14.07 -1.71 5.25
CA PHE A 77 -13.45 -1.61 3.95
C PHE A 77 -14.51 -1.51 2.85
N ASP A 78 -15.50 -2.41 2.85
CA ASP A 78 -16.59 -2.40 1.87
C ASP A 78 -17.36 -1.07 1.91
N ARG A 79 -17.70 -0.57 3.11
CA ARG A 79 -18.34 0.74 3.26
C ARG A 79 -17.49 1.90 2.72
N GLN A 80 -16.17 1.84 2.92
CA GLN A 80 -15.25 2.86 2.42
C GLN A 80 -15.19 2.83 0.89
N ILE A 81 -15.16 1.64 0.27
CA ILE A 81 -15.21 1.44 -1.17
C ILE A 81 -16.53 1.98 -1.75
N ASP A 82 -17.67 1.61 -1.17
CA ASP A 82 -18.98 2.09 -1.59
C ASP A 82 -19.09 3.62 -1.49
N THR A 83 -18.56 4.21 -0.42
CA THR A 83 -18.52 5.67 -0.24
C THR A 83 -17.71 6.35 -1.35
N LEU A 84 -16.52 5.83 -1.68
CA LEU A 84 -15.68 6.39 -2.74
C LEU A 84 -16.34 6.23 -4.12
N ALA A 85 -17.00 5.10 -4.39
CA ALA A 85 -17.70 4.86 -5.64
C ALA A 85 -18.89 5.82 -5.82
N ALA A 86 -19.63 6.08 -4.74
CA ALA A 86 -20.71 7.07 -4.73
C ALA A 86 -20.18 8.49 -4.97
N GLN A 87 -19.06 8.87 -4.33
CA GLN A 87 -18.41 10.17 -4.54
C GLN A 87 -17.90 10.35 -5.98
N ALA A 88 -17.23 9.35 -6.54
CA ALA A 88 -16.80 9.36 -7.95
C ALA A 88 -17.98 9.51 -8.89
N SER A 89 -19.10 8.82 -8.61
CA SER A 89 -20.32 8.90 -9.42
C SER A 89 -20.98 10.28 -9.34
N ALA A 90 -21.03 10.87 -8.15
CA ALA A 90 -21.58 12.21 -7.95
C ALA A 90 -20.74 13.29 -8.65
N ALA A 91 -19.44 13.05 -8.84
CA ALA A 91 -18.53 13.93 -9.55
C ALA A 91 -18.40 13.63 -11.06
N ALA A 92 -19.25 12.77 -11.63
CA ALA A 92 -19.17 12.42 -13.04
C ALA A 92 -19.45 13.63 -13.97
N PRO A 93 -18.74 13.75 -15.11
CA PRO A 93 -17.78 12.78 -15.67
C PRO A 93 -16.35 12.88 -15.09
N ASP A 94 -16.05 13.97 -14.38
CA ASP A 94 -14.70 14.33 -13.96
C ASP A 94 -14.15 13.44 -12.82
N GLY A 95 -15.04 12.84 -12.04
CA GLY A 95 -14.65 12.01 -10.89
C GLY A 95 -13.98 12.82 -9.78
N LEU A 96 -13.40 12.11 -8.82
CA LEU A 96 -12.60 12.72 -7.76
C LEU A 96 -11.24 13.20 -8.30
N ASP A 97 -10.66 14.24 -7.72
CA ASP A 97 -9.26 14.58 -8.00
C ASP A 97 -8.31 13.46 -7.55
N ASP A 98 -7.12 13.37 -8.16
CA ASP A 98 -6.19 12.26 -7.95
C ASP A 98 -5.82 12.08 -6.48
N ALA A 99 -5.52 13.18 -5.79
CA ALA A 99 -5.09 13.13 -4.40
C ALA A 99 -6.23 12.68 -3.47
N ARG A 100 -7.46 13.18 -3.64
CA ARG A 100 -8.62 12.72 -2.87
C ARG A 100 -8.95 11.26 -3.13
N PHE A 101 -8.92 10.83 -4.39
CA PHE A 101 -9.19 9.44 -4.73
C PHE A 101 -8.13 8.51 -4.11
N GLU A 102 -6.85 8.81 -4.31
CA GLU A 102 -5.76 7.98 -3.81
C GLU A 102 -5.67 7.92 -2.29
N VAL A 103 -5.89 9.05 -1.59
CA VAL A 103 -5.94 9.09 -0.12
C VAL A 103 -7.16 8.31 0.40
N GLY A 104 -8.29 8.40 -0.29
CA GLY A 104 -9.48 7.61 0.01
C GLY A 104 -9.22 6.10 -0.11
N VAL A 105 -8.60 5.69 -1.21
CA VAL A 105 -8.17 4.29 -1.44
C VAL A 105 -7.14 3.85 -0.40
N THR A 106 -6.18 4.72 -0.04
CA THR A 106 -5.18 4.45 1.00
C THR A 106 -5.83 4.17 2.35
N ARG A 107 -6.86 4.94 2.72
CA ARG A 107 -7.65 4.69 3.93
C ARG A 107 -8.35 3.34 3.90
N ALA A 108 -8.94 2.96 2.76
CA ALA A 108 -9.58 1.66 2.61
C ALA A 108 -8.56 0.53 2.80
N VAL A 109 -7.44 0.59 2.08
CA VAL A 109 -6.37 -0.42 2.14
C VAL A 109 -5.78 -0.57 3.54
N ALA A 110 -5.63 0.54 4.29
CA ALA A 110 -5.11 0.51 5.66
C ALA A 110 -5.98 -0.31 6.64
N LEU A 111 -7.27 -0.52 6.35
CA LEU A 111 -8.18 -1.34 7.16
C LEU A 111 -7.80 -2.83 7.15
N ALA A 112 -6.97 -3.27 6.20
CA ALA A 112 -6.35 -4.61 6.27
C ALA A 112 -5.53 -4.80 7.55
N GLY A 113 -5.08 -3.71 8.20
CA GLY A 113 -4.28 -3.78 9.42
C GLY A 113 -2.90 -4.39 9.21
N ASN A 114 -2.47 -4.55 7.95
CA ASN A 114 -1.20 -5.16 7.58
C ASN A 114 -0.18 -4.09 7.16
N GLY A 115 0.98 -4.06 7.81
CA GLY A 115 2.06 -3.11 7.50
C GLY A 115 2.80 -3.34 6.18
N HIS A 116 2.39 -4.38 5.43
CA HIS A 116 2.86 -4.71 4.08
C HIS A 116 1.79 -4.51 3.01
N THR A 117 0.60 -4.04 3.39
CA THR A 117 -0.50 -3.77 2.48
C THR A 117 -0.76 -2.27 2.45
N TYR A 118 -0.28 -1.61 1.39
CA TYR A 118 -0.34 -0.17 1.25
C TYR A 118 -0.34 0.25 -0.22
N VAL A 119 -0.85 1.46 -0.48
CA VAL A 119 -0.88 2.07 -1.81
C VAL A 119 0.47 2.72 -2.08
N ARG A 120 1.21 2.20 -3.05
CA ARG A 120 2.55 2.71 -3.39
C ARG A 120 2.55 4.13 -3.95
N GLY A 121 1.47 4.54 -4.61
CA GLY A 121 1.32 5.88 -5.18
C GLY A 121 1.56 6.97 -4.14
N VAL A 122 0.75 6.92 -3.09
CA VAL A 122 0.82 7.78 -1.91
C VAL A 122 2.03 7.46 -1.02
N SER A 123 2.27 6.18 -0.70
CA SER A 123 3.29 5.78 0.28
C SER A 123 4.72 5.77 -0.26
N MET A 124 4.97 6.11 -1.52
CA MET A 124 6.33 6.15 -2.09
C MET A 124 6.54 7.32 -3.05
N GLY A 125 5.66 8.33 -3.01
CA GLY A 125 5.75 9.51 -3.89
C GLY A 125 5.78 9.15 -5.37
N ARG A 126 5.06 8.10 -5.78
CA ARG A 126 5.06 7.60 -7.17
C ARG A 126 4.02 8.26 -8.05
N SER A 127 2.88 8.63 -7.47
CA SER A 127 1.76 9.29 -8.16
C SER A 127 1.43 10.64 -7.55
N LEU A 128 1.52 10.78 -6.23
CA LEU A 128 1.44 12.08 -5.56
C LEU A 128 2.83 12.71 -5.41
N ASN A 129 2.84 14.04 -5.35
CA ASN A 129 4.07 14.79 -5.13
C ASN A 129 4.71 14.41 -3.79
N ALA A 130 6.03 14.49 -3.73
CA ALA A 130 6.80 14.32 -2.51
C ALA A 130 7.78 15.48 -2.37
N LEU A 131 8.00 15.92 -1.13
CA LEU A 131 9.05 16.87 -0.82
C LEU A 131 10.40 16.30 -1.29
N PRO A 132 11.31 17.14 -1.82
CA PRO A 132 12.64 16.70 -2.25
C PRO A 132 13.59 16.44 -1.07
N LEU A 133 13.09 15.80 -0.01
CA LEU A 133 13.73 15.49 1.26
C LEU A 133 13.37 14.06 1.67
N ARG A 134 14.26 13.40 2.42
CA ARG A 134 13.94 12.15 3.13
C ARG A 134 13.84 12.45 4.62
N LEU A 135 12.70 12.10 5.21
CA LEU A 135 12.43 12.26 6.63
C LEU A 135 12.54 10.90 7.34
N VAL A 136 13.09 10.90 8.55
CA VAL A 136 13.20 9.70 9.40
C VAL A 136 12.84 10.05 10.84
N TRP A 137 12.04 9.18 11.46
CA TRP A 137 11.75 9.22 12.88
C TRP A 137 12.92 8.71 13.70
N PHE A 138 13.34 9.51 14.67
CA PHE A 138 14.18 9.12 15.80
C PHE A 138 13.34 9.18 17.08
N ASP A 139 13.90 8.68 18.19
CA ASP A 139 13.21 8.62 19.48
C ASP A 139 12.78 10.00 19.98
N ASP A 140 13.52 11.04 19.61
CA ASP A 140 13.31 12.42 20.04
C ASP A 140 12.63 13.31 19.00
N GLY A 141 12.38 12.86 17.75
CA GLY A 141 11.67 13.66 16.74
C GLY A 141 11.81 13.19 15.29
N LEU A 142 11.28 14.00 14.35
CA LEU A 142 11.40 13.77 12.91
C LEU A 142 12.55 14.61 12.33
N TYR A 143 13.45 13.99 11.56
CA TYR A 143 14.65 14.63 11.06
C TYR A 143 14.82 14.47 9.55
N VAL A 144 15.45 15.45 8.92
CA VAL A 144 15.86 15.41 7.51
C VAL A 144 17.19 14.65 7.40
N VAL A 145 17.19 13.49 6.75
CA VAL A 145 18.39 12.64 6.58
C VAL A 145 18.93 12.63 5.15
N SER A 146 18.19 13.19 4.21
CA SER A 146 18.62 13.39 2.83
C SER A 146 17.90 14.63 2.28
N ALA A 147 18.61 15.44 1.52
CA ALA A 147 18.04 16.59 0.82
C ALA A 147 18.62 16.66 -0.59
N ARG A 148 17.86 17.21 -1.55
CA ARG A 148 18.44 17.68 -2.82
C ARG A 148 19.37 18.86 -2.54
N GLU A 149 20.32 19.10 -3.45
CA GLU A 149 21.35 20.14 -3.32
C GLU A 149 20.78 21.52 -2.96
N ALA A 150 19.68 21.93 -3.60
CA ALA A 150 19.01 23.20 -3.32
C ALA A 150 18.47 23.35 -1.88
N LEU A 151 18.42 22.27 -1.11
CA LEU A 151 17.95 22.22 0.29
C LEU A 151 19.02 21.63 1.23
N ALA A 152 20.31 21.68 0.84
CA ALA A 152 21.39 21.08 1.61
C ALA A 152 21.47 21.62 3.05
N ASP A 153 21.11 22.88 3.27
CA ASP A 153 21.09 23.52 4.60
C ASP A 153 20.07 22.90 5.57
N LEU A 154 19.11 22.11 5.06
CA LEU A 154 18.16 21.38 5.88
C LEU A 154 18.68 20.02 6.33
N LEU A 155 19.82 19.54 5.83
CA LEU A 155 20.35 18.23 6.19
C LEU A 155 20.69 18.17 7.68
N GLY A 156 20.16 17.16 8.39
CA GLY A 156 20.31 17.02 9.85
C GLY A 156 19.36 17.89 10.66
N ALA A 157 18.56 18.77 10.03
CA ALA A 157 17.59 19.58 10.73
C ALA A 157 16.44 18.73 11.30
N ARG A 158 15.99 19.13 12.49
CA ARG A 158 14.77 18.61 13.10
C ARG A 158 13.56 19.34 12.54
N VAL A 159 12.54 18.60 12.11
CA VAL A 159 11.24 19.17 11.74
C VAL A 159 10.49 19.52 13.02
N LEU A 160 10.27 20.82 13.25
CA LEU A 160 9.51 21.29 14.41
C LEU A 160 8.01 21.35 14.12
N THR A 161 7.65 21.86 12.94
CA THR A 161 6.26 21.97 12.49
C THR A 161 6.15 21.81 10.98
N LEU A 162 5.02 21.27 10.52
CA LEU A 162 4.61 21.27 9.12
C LEU A 162 3.17 21.78 9.05
N GLY A 163 2.92 22.86 8.30
CA GLY A 163 1.58 23.46 8.22
C GLY A 163 1.04 23.96 9.56
N GLY A 164 1.92 24.36 10.48
CA GLY A 164 1.55 24.79 11.83
C GLY A 164 1.28 23.67 12.84
N ARG A 165 1.47 22.40 12.46
CA ARG A 165 1.28 21.23 13.35
C ARG A 165 2.59 20.53 13.65
N ALA A 166 2.70 19.95 14.83
CA ALA A 166 3.85 19.11 15.17
C ALA A 166 3.83 17.81 14.34
N PRO A 167 5.00 17.26 13.93
CA PRO A 167 5.06 16.01 13.19
C PRO A 167 4.34 14.85 13.87
N GLU A 168 4.40 14.77 15.20
CA GLU A 168 3.77 13.70 15.99
C GLU A 168 2.24 13.79 15.94
N GLU A 169 1.70 15.01 15.98
CA GLU A 169 0.27 15.27 15.80
C GLU A 169 -0.17 14.81 14.40
N LEU A 170 0.57 15.20 13.36
CA LEU A 170 0.30 14.78 11.99
C LEU A 170 0.35 13.26 11.82
N ALA A 171 1.34 12.59 12.40
CA ALA A 171 1.42 11.13 12.38
C ALA A 171 0.20 10.48 13.05
N GLY A 172 -0.28 11.05 14.16
CA GLY A 172 -1.53 10.62 14.81
C GLY A 172 -2.75 10.79 13.91
N MET A 173 -2.89 11.94 13.24
CA MET A 173 -3.98 12.20 12.29
C MET A 173 -3.93 11.29 11.04
N LEU A 174 -2.73 10.91 10.62
CA LEU A 174 -2.50 10.04 9.46
C LEU A 174 -2.59 8.55 9.79
N ARG A 175 -2.72 8.17 11.07
CA ARG A 175 -2.82 6.77 11.52
C ARG A 175 -3.91 5.95 10.79
N PRO A 176 -5.10 6.48 10.46
CA PRO A 176 -6.11 5.74 9.71
C PRO A 176 -5.73 5.40 8.26
N TYR A 177 -4.64 5.96 7.74
CA TYR A 177 -4.16 5.79 6.36
C TYR A 177 -2.96 4.84 6.27
N VAL A 178 -2.57 4.23 7.40
CA VAL A 178 -1.41 3.35 7.46
C VAL A 178 -1.78 2.07 8.21
N GLY A 179 -1.63 0.93 7.52
CA GLY A 179 -1.85 -0.39 8.10
C GLY A 179 -0.71 -0.85 9.02
N GLY A 180 -0.99 -1.84 9.86
CA GLY A 180 0.00 -2.46 10.73
C GLY A 180 -0.01 -1.95 12.17
N ARG A 181 1.01 -2.38 12.92
CA ARG A 181 1.25 -1.95 14.31
C ARG A 181 1.71 -0.49 14.36
N ASP A 182 1.51 0.18 15.48
CA ASP A 182 1.77 1.61 15.62
C ASP A 182 3.23 2.01 15.34
N SER A 183 4.20 1.17 15.69
CA SER A 183 5.62 1.44 15.36
C SER A 183 5.88 1.45 13.85
N ARG A 184 5.28 0.51 13.11
CA ARG A 184 5.34 0.47 11.64
C ARG A 184 4.52 1.59 11.03
N ALA A 185 3.36 1.90 11.60
CA ALA A 185 2.50 2.97 11.14
C ALA A 185 3.20 4.33 11.26
N ARG A 186 3.88 4.58 12.39
CA ARG A 186 4.73 5.76 12.58
C ARG A 186 5.85 5.81 11.55
N LEU A 187 6.56 4.70 11.33
CA LEU A 187 7.63 4.66 10.33
C LEU A 187 7.14 5.04 8.93
N LEU A 188 5.98 4.54 8.51
CA LEU A 188 5.41 4.78 7.18
C LEU A 188 4.65 6.12 7.08
N SER A 189 4.32 6.76 8.19
CA SER A 189 3.63 8.06 8.17
C SER A 189 4.45 9.14 7.46
N VAL A 190 5.79 8.99 7.42
CA VAL A 190 6.69 9.93 6.74
C VAL A 190 6.37 10.07 5.25
N ASP A 191 5.87 9.02 4.60
CA ASP A 191 5.55 9.04 3.19
C ASP A 191 4.37 10.00 2.92
N LEU A 192 3.33 9.91 3.75
CA LEU A 192 2.18 10.82 3.74
C LEU A 192 2.55 12.24 4.18
N ILE A 193 3.34 12.39 5.25
CA ILE A 193 3.83 13.70 5.74
C ILE A 193 4.64 14.40 4.65
N SER A 194 5.40 13.65 3.86
CA SER A 194 6.22 14.20 2.78
C SER A 194 5.43 14.59 1.54
N SER A 195 4.12 14.34 1.46
CA SER A 195 3.31 14.63 0.27
C SER A 195 2.39 15.84 0.49
N PRO A 196 2.72 17.03 -0.05
CA PRO A 196 1.83 18.19 0.05
C PRO A 196 0.43 17.91 -0.51
N ALA A 197 0.32 17.25 -1.67
CA ALA A 197 -0.97 16.94 -2.28
C ALA A 197 -1.83 16.05 -1.37
N ALA A 198 -1.24 15.03 -0.74
CA ALA A 198 -1.97 14.20 0.22
C ALA A 198 -2.46 15.03 1.41
N LEU A 199 -1.61 15.89 1.97
CA LEU A 199 -1.97 16.71 3.12
C LEU A 199 -3.04 17.76 2.80
N HIS A 200 -3.00 18.39 1.62
CA HIS A 200 -4.07 19.27 1.15
C HIS A 200 -5.39 18.50 0.93
N ALA A 201 -5.33 17.31 0.34
CA ALA A 201 -6.52 16.48 0.12
C ALA A 201 -7.19 16.07 1.44
N LEU A 202 -6.40 15.93 2.50
CA LEU A 202 -6.84 15.66 3.87
C LEU A 202 -7.25 16.90 4.66
N GLY A 203 -7.07 18.11 4.12
CA GLY A 203 -7.30 19.36 4.83
C GLY A 203 -6.32 19.61 5.99
N LEU A 204 -5.16 18.95 5.98
CA LEU A 204 -4.11 19.11 6.99
C LEU A 204 -3.19 20.30 6.70
N LEU A 205 -3.17 20.76 5.44
CA LEU A 205 -2.58 22.02 5.01
C LEU A 205 -3.67 22.97 4.49
N PRO A 206 -3.51 24.30 4.64
CA PRO A 206 -4.39 25.28 3.98
C PRO A 206 -4.40 25.04 2.48
N LEU A 207 -5.51 25.29 1.78
CA LEU A 207 -5.53 25.20 0.31
C LEU A 207 -4.51 26.19 -0.29
N PRO A 208 -3.79 25.80 -1.36
CA PRO A 208 -2.82 26.67 -2.04
C PRO A 208 -3.48 27.89 -2.69
#